data_AF-A0A1G1PLW8-F1
#
_entry.id   AF-A0A1G1PLW8-F1
#
_cell.length_a   1.000
_cell.length_b   1.000
_cell.length_c   1.000
_cell.angle_alpha   90.00
_cell.angle_beta   90.00
_cell.angle_gamma   90.00
#
_symmetry.space_group_name_H-M   'P 1'
#
loop_
_entity.id
_entity.type
_entity.pdbx_description
1 polymer ?
#
loop_
_entity_poly.entity_id
_entity_poly.type
_entity_poly.pdbx_seq_one_letter_code
_entity_poly.pdbx_strand_id
1 'polypeptide(L)'
;MPDILLQIEEWKKRLIDSTRRNQLIFFDRTRKNLLEIKQPNCEIIFERLRDEKEFDVWLPPDKEEDKEDASGEPNDLFEGENEGIVEQPNENDIVFTLDRKKDIEKRLKSIFRRASSDYQEKGLRTSAIALGLLYWKERESGEEICSPLLLFPIEISQATPEEPYQIAVSEEEVILNPAIQVKLNWDFKIDLPLPDLASESFNLEEYFQNVEKVGKRDGWRVEDKAFLGIFTFHKIAMYQDLTVNATLMTQHPIIRGLTEGYLAERTSTDDIPDKEDLDNEVTPERTLYILDADSSQSRAIETSIKGHSFVLKGPPGTGKSQTICNIIAEFLEAGKTVLFVSEKMAALEVVFNRLKEAHLTDFCLELHSHKAKKKEVVKELMRSLEFRPTINKHVSHIEFEKLCSLRKKLNGYVRELHTQREPIGKSMYEVFVYLFKLENISLVPMTFSNDSSYAPTSLLYMEDLISRLRNNYVVLEEGDRFPWRGFHLQRPQFFCQFDLMRPACLPSGRHNYF
;
A
#
# COMPACT_ATOMS: atom_id res chain seq x y z
N MET A 1 3.22 -17.37 27.17
CA MET A 1 2.66 -17.08 25.83
C MET A 1 1.89 -15.79 25.95
N PRO A 2 2.02 -14.83 25.02
CA PRO A 2 1.18 -13.65 25.06
C PRO A 2 -0.27 -14.10 24.92
N ASP A 3 -1.12 -13.70 25.87
CA ASP A 3 -2.55 -13.95 25.79
C ASP A 3 -3.11 -13.11 24.64
N ILE A 4 -3.68 -13.77 23.63
CA ILE A 4 -4.28 -13.09 22.46
C ILE A 4 -5.34 -12.09 22.93
N LEU A 5 -6.07 -12.39 24.00
CA LEU A 5 -7.05 -11.47 24.58
C LEU A 5 -6.38 -10.20 25.09
N LEU A 6 -5.22 -10.31 25.73
CA LEU A 6 -4.44 -9.15 26.18
C LEU A 6 -3.94 -8.31 25.00
N GLN A 7 -3.55 -8.95 23.90
CA GLN A 7 -3.14 -8.25 22.69
C GLN A 7 -4.31 -7.53 21.98
N ILE A 8 -5.49 -8.16 21.95
CA ILE A 8 -6.72 -7.55 21.43
C ILE A 8 -7.08 -6.31 22.26
N GLU A 9 -7.00 -6.41 23.60
CA GLU A 9 -7.23 -5.27 24.49
C GLU A 9 -6.19 -4.14 24.26
N GLU A 10 -4.95 -4.48 23.94
CA GLU A 10 -3.95 -3.48 23.57
C GLU A 10 -4.29 -2.79 22.23
N TRP A 11 -4.70 -3.54 21.20
CA TRP A 11 -5.13 -2.98 19.92
C TRP A 11 -6.35 -2.06 20.07
N LYS A 12 -7.33 -2.50 20.86
CA LYS A 12 -8.50 -1.70 21.23
C LYS A 12 -8.10 -0.36 21.87
N LYS A 13 -7.18 -0.37 22.85
CA LYS A 13 -6.67 0.86 23.48
C LYS A 13 -5.98 1.79 22.48
N ARG A 14 -5.23 1.24 21.51
CA ARG A 14 -4.56 2.03 20.46
C ARG A 14 -5.55 2.67 19.48
N LEU A 15 -6.74 2.10 19.30
CA LEU A 15 -7.76 2.63 18.38
C LEU A 15 -8.54 3.83 18.94
N ILE A 16 -8.84 3.83 20.24
CA ILE A 16 -9.69 4.86 20.87
C ILE A 16 -8.95 6.19 21.07
N ASP A 17 -7.60 6.21 21.07
CA ASP A 17 -6.78 7.39 21.39
C ASP A 17 -7.37 8.19 22.56
N SER A 18 -7.16 7.70 23.79
CA SER A 18 -7.65 8.36 25.00
C SER A 18 -6.83 9.60 25.39
N THR A 19 -5.95 10.10 24.51
CA THR A 19 -5.17 11.31 24.79
C THR A 19 -5.98 12.56 24.51
N ARG A 20 -5.57 13.71 25.07
CA ARG A 20 -6.15 15.03 24.78
C ARG A 20 -6.07 15.46 23.30
N ARG A 21 -5.45 14.65 22.43
CA ARG A 21 -5.43 14.89 20.98
C ARG A 21 -6.75 14.51 20.31
N ASN A 22 -7.51 13.58 20.89
CA ASN A 22 -8.75 13.09 20.33
C ASN A 22 -9.89 14.10 20.52
N GLN A 23 -10.35 14.70 19.41
CA GLN A 23 -11.43 15.69 19.42
C GLN A 23 -12.81 15.13 19.65
N LEU A 24 -12.98 13.81 19.53
CA LEU A 24 -14.22 13.14 19.86
C LEU A 24 -14.41 12.99 21.37
N ILE A 25 -13.34 13.15 22.16
CA ILE A 25 -13.41 13.08 23.63
C ILE A 25 -13.07 14.44 24.23
N PHE A 26 -11.90 14.99 23.89
CA PHE A 26 -11.41 16.27 24.40
C PHE A 26 -11.55 17.33 23.32
N PHE A 27 -12.76 17.86 23.14
CA PHE A 27 -13.06 18.83 22.12
C PHE A 27 -12.38 20.17 22.42
N ASP A 28 -11.51 20.62 21.50
CA ASP A 28 -10.76 21.86 21.65
C ASP A 28 -11.24 22.88 20.61
N ARG A 29 -12.01 23.85 21.09
CA ARG A 29 -12.62 24.93 20.29
C ARG A 29 -11.59 25.85 19.63
N THR A 30 -10.34 25.84 20.09
CA THR A 30 -9.29 26.74 19.59
C THR A 30 -8.54 26.20 18.37
N ARG A 31 -8.85 24.97 17.93
CA ARG A 31 -8.15 24.34 16.81
C ARG A 31 -8.32 25.09 15.49
N LYS A 32 -7.27 25.01 14.67
CA LYS A 32 -7.20 25.68 13.36
C LYS A 32 -8.14 25.09 12.31
N ASN A 33 -8.49 23.80 12.41
CA ASN A 33 -9.35 23.09 11.44
C ASN A 33 -10.77 22.91 11.99
N LEU A 34 -11.29 23.95 12.61
CA LEU A 34 -12.59 23.97 13.25
C LEU A 34 -13.22 25.36 13.08
N LEU A 35 -14.51 25.39 12.79
CA LEU A 35 -15.31 26.59 12.62
C LEU A 35 -16.61 26.44 13.42
N GLU A 36 -16.88 27.38 14.31
CA GLU A 36 -18.16 27.46 15.04
C GLU A 36 -19.21 28.11 14.15
N ILE A 37 -20.35 27.43 13.99
CA ILE A 37 -21.49 27.92 13.22
C ILE A 37 -22.35 28.78 14.16
N LYS A 38 -22.56 30.03 13.78
CA LYS A 38 -23.38 31.01 14.51
C LYS A 38 -24.85 30.91 14.09
N GLN A 39 -25.12 30.74 12.80
CA GLN A 39 -26.43 30.45 12.25
C GLN A 39 -26.31 29.52 11.03
N PRO A 40 -27.30 28.65 10.79
CA PRO A 40 -28.49 28.44 11.61
C PRO A 40 -28.23 27.61 12.88
N ASN A 41 -29.24 27.42 13.74
CA ASN A 41 -29.11 26.60 14.96
C ASN A 41 -29.01 25.10 14.63
N CYS A 42 -28.67 24.26 15.62
CA CYS A 42 -28.46 22.83 15.34
C CYS A 42 -29.71 22.11 14.82
N GLU A 43 -30.91 22.49 15.26
CA GLU A 43 -32.16 21.89 14.79
C GLU A 43 -32.35 22.12 13.28
N ILE A 44 -32.21 23.37 12.81
CA ILE A 44 -32.34 23.69 11.38
C ILE A 44 -31.24 23.01 10.57
N ILE A 45 -30.00 22.96 11.08
CA ILE A 45 -28.91 22.23 10.41
C ILE A 45 -29.30 20.75 10.26
N PHE A 46 -29.79 20.14 11.33
CA PHE A 46 -30.18 18.73 11.35
C PHE A 46 -31.32 18.44 10.37
N GLU A 47 -32.43 19.19 10.43
CA GLU A 47 -33.58 19.00 9.54
C GLU A 47 -33.22 19.21 8.07
N ARG A 48 -32.48 20.27 7.76
CA ARG A 48 -32.18 20.64 6.38
C ARG A 48 -31.21 19.64 5.72
N LEU A 49 -30.18 19.19 6.46
CA LEU A 49 -29.27 18.16 5.97
C LEU A 49 -29.96 16.79 5.86
N ARG A 50 -30.88 16.48 6.77
CA ARG A 50 -31.71 15.26 6.72
C ARG A 50 -32.57 15.20 5.46
N ASP A 51 -33.08 16.35 5.02
CA ASP A 51 -33.82 16.52 3.76
C ASP A 51 -32.91 16.53 2.50
N GLU A 52 -31.63 16.20 2.62
CA GLU A 52 -30.63 16.22 1.53
C GLU A 52 -30.48 17.61 0.86
N LYS A 53 -30.80 18.70 1.57
CA LYS A 53 -30.65 20.07 1.06
C LYS A 53 -29.26 20.62 1.37
N GLU A 54 -28.79 21.49 0.48
CA GLU A 54 -27.48 22.13 0.58
C GLU A 54 -27.53 23.45 1.34
N PHE A 55 -26.36 23.87 1.82
CA PHE A 55 -26.09 25.15 2.45
C PHE A 55 -25.00 25.91 1.69
N ASP A 56 -25.24 27.18 1.42
CA ASP A 56 -24.19 28.10 0.97
C ASP A 56 -23.49 28.70 2.20
N VAL A 57 -22.16 28.79 2.12
CA VAL A 57 -21.36 29.49 3.14
C VAL A 57 -21.36 30.97 2.84
N TRP A 58 -21.89 31.76 3.79
CA TRP A 58 -21.79 33.21 3.71
C TRP A 58 -20.44 33.70 4.20
N LEU A 59 -19.84 34.62 3.45
CA LEU A 59 -18.59 35.28 3.78
C LEU A 59 -18.85 36.77 4.07
N PRO A 60 -18.35 37.30 5.19
CA PRO A 60 -18.51 38.72 5.49
C PRO A 60 -17.78 39.57 4.44
N PRO A 61 -18.30 40.77 4.10
CA PRO A 61 -17.61 41.69 3.19
C PRO A 61 -16.25 42.12 3.76
N ASP A 62 -15.28 42.35 2.88
CA ASP A 62 -13.94 42.80 3.26
C ASP A 62 -14.05 44.19 3.92
N LYS A 63 -13.52 44.35 5.14
CA LYS A 63 -13.44 45.66 5.80
C LYS A 63 -12.35 46.49 5.11
N GLU A 64 -12.62 47.77 4.84
CA GLU A 64 -11.72 48.66 4.08
C GLU A 64 -10.29 48.80 4.64
N GLU A 65 -10.04 48.42 5.90
CA GLU A 65 -8.72 48.40 6.54
C GLU A 65 -7.76 47.32 6.00
N ASP A 66 -8.21 46.40 5.14
CA ASP A 66 -7.36 45.38 4.50
C ASP A 66 -6.59 45.88 3.26
N LYS A 67 -6.63 47.20 2.96
CA LYS A 67 -5.93 47.86 1.83
C LYS A 67 -4.59 48.55 2.21
N GLU A 68 -3.97 48.24 3.33
CA GLU A 68 -2.58 48.69 3.59
C GLU A 68 -1.57 47.61 3.16
N ASP A 69 -1.22 47.61 1.88
CA ASP A 69 0.11 47.21 1.35
C ASP A 69 0.17 47.38 -0.19
N ALA A 70 -0.32 48.51 -0.70
CA ALA A 70 -0.03 48.93 -2.07
C ALA A 70 0.33 50.41 -2.08
N SER A 71 1.63 50.68 -2.15
CA SER A 71 2.22 52.00 -2.35
C SER A 71 1.63 52.72 -3.58
N GLY A 72 1.25 54.00 -3.42
CA GLY A 72 1.19 54.95 -4.54
C GLY A 72 0.08 56.00 -4.50
N GLU A 73 0.45 57.19 -4.03
CA GLU A 73 -0.14 58.53 -4.26
C GLU A 73 -1.57 58.86 -3.77
N PRO A 74 -1.77 60.02 -3.10
CA PRO A 74 -3.09 60.52 -2.76
C PRO A 74 -3.66 61.27 -3.98
N ASN A 75 -4.77 60.79 -4.53
CA ASN A 75 -5.63 61.62 -5.37
C ASN A 75 -6.95 61.83 -4.64
N ASP A 76 -7.13 63.06 -4.17
CA ASP A 76 -8.44 63.64 -3.86
C ASP A 76 -9.33 63.53 -5.11
N LEU A 77 -10.56 63.05 -4.92
CA LEU A 77 -11.83 63.51 -5.51
C LEU A 77 -12.86 62.36 -5.50
N PHE A 78 -14.09 62.72 -5.12
CA PHE A 78 -15.35 61.94 -5.07
C PHE A 78 -15.69 61.25 -3.73
N GLU A 79 -16.19 62.06 -2.78
CA GLU A 79 -17.24 61.64 -1.86
C GLU A 79 -18.53 61.41 -2.67
N GLY A 80 -18.69 60.19 -3.17
CA GLY A 80 -19.98 59.66 -3.59
C GLY A 80 -20.45 58.71 -2.50
N GLU A 81 -21.55 59.04 -1.83
CA GLU A 81 -22.32 58.15 -0.97
C GLU A 81 -22.79 56.94 -1.79
N ASN A 82 -21.92 55.93 -1.96
CA ASN A 82 -22.37 54.59 -2.25
C ASN A 82 -22.76 53.98 -0.91
N GLU A 83 -24.03 54.14 -0.53
CA GLU A 83 -24.71 53.18 0.34
C GLU A 83 -24.69 51.82 -0.39
N GLY A 84 -23.54 51.13 -0.30
CA GLY A 84 -23.36 49.79 -0.82
C GLY A 84 -24.36 48.90 -0.10
N ILE A 85 -25.25 48.27 -0.87
CA ILE A 85 -26.15 47.23 -0.40
C ILE A 85 -25.28 46.19 0.32
N VAL A 86 -25.33 46.19 1.65
CA VAL A 86 -24.66 45.15 2.45
C VAL A 86 -25.49 43.89 2.25
N GLU A 87 -25.01 42.96 1.41
CA GLU A 87 -25.61 41.65 1.24
C GLU A 87 -25.68 40.94 2.60
N GLN A 88 -26.87 40.91 3.18
CA GLN A 88 -27.14 40.19 4.42
C GLN A 88 -27.25 38.68 4.12
N PRO A 89 -26.77 37.82 5.03
CA PRO A 89 -26.91 36.37 4.86
C PRO A 89 -28.39 36.00 4.80
N ASN A 90 -28.73 35.04 3.95
CA ASN A 90 -30.06 34.45 3.95
C ASN A 90 -30.28 33.63 5.24
N GLU A 91 -31.53 33.35 5.58
CA GLU A 91 -31.88 32.50 6.75
C GLU A 91 -31.28 31.09 6.67
N ASN A 92 -30.93 30.66 5.46
CA ASN A 92 -30.42 29.31 5.17
C ASN A 92 -28.93 29.29 4.84
N ASP A 93 -28.21 30.38 5.05
CA ASP A 93 -26.76 30.39 4.83
C ASP A 93 -26.03 30.01 6.12
N ILE A 94 -24.94 29.26 5.98
CA ILE A 94 -24.05 29.00 7.12
C ILE A 94 -23.19 30.24 7.34
N VAL A 95 -23.36 30.85 8.52
CA VAL A 95 -22.53 31.95 9.01
C VAL A 95 -21.72 31.46 10.19
N PHE A 96 -20.42 31.70 10.13
CA PHE A 96 -19.51 31.35 11.21
C PHE A 96 -19.38 32.47 12.25
N THR A 97 -18.93 32.13 13.46
CA THR A 97 -18.67 33.12 14.53
C THR A 97 -17.48 34.04 14.23
N LEU A 98 -16.62 33.68 13.28
CA LEU A 98 -15.50 34.52 12.87
C LEU A 98 -15.98 35.70 12.03
N ASP A 99 -15.46 36.90 12.31
CA ASP A 99 -15.88 38.12 11.61
C ASP A 99 -15.02 38.45 10.38
N ARG A 100 -13.87 37.77 10.19
CA ARG A 100 -12.91 38.05 9.12
C ARG A 100 -13.00 37.02 8.01
N LYS A 101 -13.33 37.47 6.79
CA LYS A 101 -13.40 36.64 5.57
C LYS A 101 -12.15 35.80 5.34
N LYS A 102 -10.96 36.44 5.35
CA LYS A 102 -9.66 35.77 5.16
C LYS A 102 -9.44 34.61 6.15
N ASP A 103 -9.90 34.74 7.40
CA ASP A 103 -9.73 33.69 8.41
C ASP A 103 -10.69 32.51 8.18
N ILE A 104 -11.94 32.80 7.80
CA ILE A 104 -12.94 31.77 7.43
C ILE A 104 -12.43 30.99 6.22
N GLU A 105 -12.07 31.68 5.12
CA GLU A 105 -11.58 31.06 3.89
C GLU A 105 -10.34 30.20 4.15
N LYS A 106 -9.39 30.71 4.95
CA LYS A 106 -8.18 29.95 5.30
C LYS A 106 -8.51 28.67 6.06
N ARG A 107 -9.45 28.70 7.00
CA ARG A 107 -9.88 27.53 7.77
C ARG A 107 -10.67 26.55 6.90
N LEU A 108 -11.63 27.03 6.11
CA LEU A 108 -12.39 26.21 5.15
C LEU A 108 -11.47 25.53 4.15
N LYS A 109 -10.52 26.27 3.56
CA LYS A 109 -9.53 25.72 2.64
C LYS A 109 -8.65 24.66 3.31
N SER A 110 -8.30 24.83 4.59
CA SER A 110 -7.56 23.83 5.37
C SER A 110 -8.39 22.57 5.61
N ILE A 111 -9.66 22.73 6.00
CA ILE A 111 -10.61 21.63 6.22
C ILE A 111 -10.86 20.89 4.90
N PHE A 112 -11.19 21.60 3.82
CA PHE A 112 -11.39 21.03 2.49
C PHE A 112 -10.17 20.26 2.01
N ARG A 113 -8.96 20.86 2.06
CA ARG A 113 -7.72 20.17 1.65
C ARG A 113 -7.48 18.89 2.45
N ARG A 114 -7.71 18.93 3.77
CA ARG A 114 -7.52 17.77 4.64
C ARG A 114 -8.56 16.69 4.38
N ALA A 115 -9.84 17.05 4.27
CA ALA A 115 -10.92 16.10 3.95
C ALA A 115 -10.69 15.45 2.58
N SER A 116 -10.34 16.23 1.56
CA SER A 116 -10.01 15.70 0.22
C SER A 116 -8.79 14.80 0.23
N SER A 117 -7.76 15.12 1.02
CA SER A 117 -6.59 14.26 1.20
C SER A 117 -6.94 12.95 1.88
N ASP A 118 -7.66 12.99 3.00
CA ASP A 118 -8.08 11.80 3.75
C ASP A 118 -8.96 10.90 2.86
N TYR A 119 -9.81 11.50 2.02
CA TYR A 119 -10.63 10.79 1.05
C TYR A 119 -9.80 10.17 -0.09
N GLN A 120 -8.95 10.93 -0.77
CA GLN A 120 -8.13 10.41 -1.87
C GLN A 120 -7.16 9.31 -1.45
N GLU A 121 -6.60 9.43 -0.23
CA GLU A 121 -5.63 8.45 0.26
C GLU A 121 -6.31 7.19 0.78
N LYS A 122 -7.36 7.33 1.59
CA LYS A 122 -7.93 6.23 2.41
C LYS A 122 -9.39 5.92 2.10
N GLY A 123 -10.05 6.75 1.30
CA GLY A 123 -11.49 6.65 1.04
C GLY A 123 -12.35 6.97 2.27
N LEU A 124 -11.81 7.69 3.25
CA LEU A 124 -12.54 8.01 4.48
C LEU A 124 -13.09 9.43 4.41
N ARG A 125 -14.40 9.59 4.62
CA ARG A 125 -15.00 10.91 4.83
C ARG A 125 -14.75 11.32 6.28
N THR A 126 -14.10 12.46 6.46
CA THR A 126 -13.73 12.96 7.80
C THR A 126 -14.28 14.34 8.09
N SER A 127 -14.86 15.03 7.11
CA SER A 127 -15.56 16.29 7.33
C SER A 127 -16.94 16.01 7.93
N ALA A 128 -17.23 16.65 9.06
CA ALA A 128 -18.53 16.55 9.69
C ALA A 128 -18.90 17.87 10.40
N ILE A 129 -20.19 18.07 10.59
CA ILE A 129 -20.73 19.05 11.52
C ILE A 129 -21.03 18.32 12.83
N ALA A 130 -20.35 18.71 13.89
CA ALA A 130 -20.67 18.28 15.24
C ALA A 130 -21.86 19.10 15.76
N LEU A 131 -22.90 18.43 16.24
CA LEU A 131 -24.10 19.03 16.82
C LEU A 131 -24.17 18.69 18.31
N GLY A 132 -24.28 19.73 19.14
CA GLY A 132 -24.36 19.60 20.59
C GLY A 132 -23.01 19.31 21.23
N LEU A 133 -22.67 20.08 22.27
CA LEU A 133 -21.49 19.83 23.09
C LEU A 133 -21.89 19.38 24.48
N LEU A 134 -21.53 18.15 24.84
CA LEU A 134 -21.66 17.62 26.19
C LEU A 134 -20.49 18.11 27.04
N TYR A 135 -20.78 18.85 28.09
CA TYR A 135 -19.88 19.21 29.18
C TYR A 135 -20.00 18.19 30.30
N TRP A 136 -18.87 17.61 30.69
CA TRP A 136 -18.78 16.58 31.73
C TRP A 136 -17.43 16.65 32.43
N LYS A 137 -17.34 16.06 33.63
CA LYS A 137 -16.09 16.03 34.41
C LYS A 137 -15.36 14.72 34.19
N GLU A 138 -14.09 14.78 33.80
CA GLU A 138 -13.27 13.58 33.66
C GLU A 138 -13.01 12.95 35.05
N ARG A 139 -13.16 11.63 35.17
CA ARG A 139 -13.05 10.94 36.47
C ARG A 139 -11.63 10.97 37.05
N GLU A 140 -10.61 10.91 36.20
CA GLU A 140 -9.20 10.87 36.62
C GLU A 140 -8.67 12.24 37.05
N SER A 141 -8.97 13.29 36.28
CA SER A 141 -8.45 14.64 36.53
C SER A 141 -9.42 15.53 37.31
N GLY A 142 -10.72 15.26 37.26
CA GLY A 142 -11.77 16.12 37.79
C GLY A 142 -11.99 17.40 36.96
N GLU A 143 -11.27 17.57 35.85
CA GLU A 143 -11.41 18.73 34.96
C GLU A 143 -12.73 18.64 34.18
N GLU A 144 -13.38 19.78 34.01
CA GLU A 144 -14.53 19.91 33.12
C GLU A 144 -14.03 19.96 31.68
N ILE A 145 -14.50 19.02 30.88
CA ILE A 145 -14.17 18.87 29.46
C ILE A 145 -15.47 18.84 28.65
N CYS A 146 -15.34 19.06 27.34
CA CYS A 146 -16.48 18.97 26.43
C CYS A 146 -16.23 18.00 25.28
N SER A 147 -17.29 17.36 24.80
CA SER A 147 -17.26 16.39 23.69
C SER A 147 -18.46 16.62 22.77
N PRO A 148 -18.29 16.51 21.44
CA PRO A 148 -19.42 16.59 20.52
C PRO A 148 -20.35 15.38 20.71
N LEU A 149 -21.66 15.58 20.59
CA LEU A 149 -22.66 14.52 20.75
C LEU A 149 -22.98 13.84 19.43
N LEU A 150 -23.57 14.55 18.47
CA LEU A 150 -23.86 13.99 17.16
C LEU A 150 -22.84 14.49 16.14
N LEU A 151 -22.47 13.62 15.21
CA LEU A 151 -21.62 13.97 14.08
C LEU A 151 -22.44 13.76 12.82
N PHE A 152 -22.58 14.83 12.05
CA PHE A 152 -23.25 14.82 10.76
C PHE A 152 -22.19 14.85 9.66
N PRO A 153 -21.90 13.73 8.98
CA PRO A 153 -20.95 13.69 7.88
C PRO A 153 -21.39 14.62 6.73
N ILE A 154 -20.47 15.45 6.24
CA ILE A 154 -20.75 16.45 5.20
C ILE A 154 -19.70 16.43 4.10
N GLU A 155 -20.10 16.91 2.93
CA GLU A 155 -19.20 17.20 1.82
C GLU A 155 -19.09 18.71 1.62
N ILE A 156 -17.86 19.17 1.43
CA ILE A 156 -17.56 20.57 1.15
C ILE A 156 -17.13 20.64 -0.30
N SER A 157 -17.84 21.41 -1.10
CA SER A 157 -17.55 21.63 -2.52
C SER A 157 -17.39 23.12 -2.80
N GLN A 158 -16.73 23.43 -3.92
CA GLN A 158 -16.61 24.79 -4.44
C GLN A 158 -16.50 24.67 -5.96
N ALA A 159 -17.47 25.21 -6.71
CA ALA A 159 -17.49 25.08 -8.17
C ALA A 159 -16.40 25.94 -8.84
N THR A 160 -16.25 27.19 -8.40
CA THR A 160 -15.12 28.05 -8.79
C THR A 160 -14.53 28.78 -7.57
N PRO A 161 -13.25 29.20 -7.61
CA PRO A 161 -12.64 29.94 -6.50
C PRO A 161 -13.35 31.25 -6.12
N GLU A 162 -14.17 31.79 -7.02
CA GLU A 162 -14.96 33.03 -6.83
C GLU A 162 -16.34 32.76 -6.23
N GLU A 163 -16.85 31.53 -6.34
CA GLU A 163 -18.13 31.12 -5.76
C GLU A 163 -17.99 30.68 -4.29
N PRO A 164 -19.07 30.80 -3.49
CA PRO A 164 -19.06 30.38 -2.10
C PRO A 164 -18.82 28.87 -1.97
N TYR A 165 -18.28 28.46 -0.81
CA TYR A 165 -18.24 27.05 -0.46
C TYR A 165 -19.66 26.55 -0.24
N GLN A 166 -19.95 25.36 -0.76
CA GLN A 166 -21.20 24.66 -0.55
C GLN A 166 -20.97 23.50 0.43
N ILE A 167 -21.95 23.32 1.32
CA ILE A 167 -21.97 22.23 2.29
C ILE A 167 -23.20 21.38 1.96
N ALA A 168 -22.92 20.14 1.57
CA ALA A 168 -23.93 19.14 1.27
C ALA A 168 -23.84 17.98 2.27
N VAL A 169 -24.93 17.23 2.38
CA VAL A 169 -24.94 15.99 3.15
C VAL A 169 -23.97 14.99 2.51
N SER A 170 -23.21 14.26 3.31
CA SER A 170 -22.47 13.09 2.80
C SER A 170 -23.37 11.85 2.81
N GLU A 171 -22.94 10.79 2.13
CA GLU A 171 -23.67 9.52 2.06
C GLU A 171 -23.67 8.73 3.38
N GLU A 172 -22.84 9.13 4.35
CA GLU A 172 -22.75 8.50 5.66
C GLU A 172 -23.90 8.95 6.58
N GLU A 173 -24.43 8.01 7.36
CA GLU A 173 -25.51 8.31 8.30
C GLU A 173 -25.02 9.18 9.46
N VAL A 174 -25.93 10.01 9.99
CA VAL A 174 -25.68 10.74 11.23
C VAL A 174 -25.39 9.74 12.34
N ILE A 175 -24.35 10.01 13.11
CA ILE A 175 -23.86 9.10 14.13
C ILE A 175 -23.74 9.81 15.46
N LEU A 176 -24.24 9.15 16.50
CA LEU A 176 -23.87 9.47 17.87
C LEU A 176 -22.38 9.22 18.02
N ASN A 177 -21.65 10.23 18.50
CA ASN A 177 -20.22 10.18 18.71
C ASN A 177 -19.87 8.90 19.50
N PRO A 178 -19.22 7.93 18.86
CA PRO A 178 -19.06 6.63 19.46
C PRO A 178 -17.85 6.59 20.41
N ALA A 179 -16.90 7.53 20.29
CA ALA A 179 -15.79 7.65 21.23
C ALA A 179 -16.27 8.08 22.61
N ILE A 180 -17.23 9.02 22.68
CA ILE A 180 -17.82 9.44 23.96
C ILE A 180 -18.65 8.31 24.58
N GLN A 181 -19.39 7.51 23.78
CA GLN A 181 -20.10 6.34 24.30
C GLN A 181 -19.15 5.37 25.00
N VAL A 182 -18.04 5.01 24.35
CA VAL A 182 -17.06 4.09 24.96
C VAL A 182 -16.41 4.71 26.20
N LYS A 183 -16.06 6.00 26.16
CA LYS A 183 -15.42 6.69 27.29
C LYS A 183 -16.35 6.78 28.50
N LEU A 184 -17.63 7.10 28.30
CA LEU A 184 -18.61 7.20 29.38
C LEU A 184 -18.96 5.84 29.98
N ASN A 185 -19.07 4.80 29.16
CA ASN A 185 -19.26 3.44 29.66
C ASN A 185 -18.03 3.00 30.48
N TRP A 186 -16.81 3.26 30.01
CA TRP A 186 -15.59 2.94 30.75
C TRP A 186 -15.50 3.68 32.09
N ASP A 187 -15.68 5.00 32.10
CA ASP A 187 -15.43 5.82 33.28
C ASP A 187 -16.59 5.78 34.29
N PHE A 188 -17.85 5.73 33.80
CA PHE A 188 -19.06 5.88 34.61
C PHE A 188 -20.02 4.69 34.53
N LYS A 189 -19.80 3.72 33.61
CA LYS A 189 -20.76 2.63 33.30
C LYS A 189 -22.13 3.15 32.89
N ILE A 190 -22.14 4.29 32.19
CA ILE A 190 -23.34 4.93 31.65
C ILE A 190 -23.34 4.71 30.14
N ASP A 191 -24.44 4.15 29.64
CA ASP A 191 -24.73 4.13 28.22
C ASP A 191 -25.60 5.35 27.86
N LEU A 192 -25.17 6.10 26.85
CA LEU A 192 -25.98 7.19 26.30
C LEU A 192 -27.23 6.62 25.61
N PRO A 193 -28.38 7.31 25.70
CA PRO A 193 -29.57 6.92 24.95
C PRO A 193 -29.23 6.95 23.45
N LEU A 194 -29.63 5.92 22.72
CA LEU A 194 -29.44 5.89 21.28
C LEU A 194 -30.49 6.80 20.62
N PRO A 195 -30.08 7.76 19.78
CA PRO A 195 -31.03 8.62 19.08
C PRO A 195 -31.76 7.82 17.99
N ASP A 196 -33.09 7.95 17.92
CA ASP A 196 -33.89 7.36 16.83
C ASP A 196 -33.87 8.27 15.59
N LEU A 197 -32.70 8.35 14.97
CA LEU A 197 -32.44 9.23 13.82
C LEU A 197 -33.25 8.84 12.57
N ALA A 198 -33.88 7.67 12.56
CA ALA A 198 -34.74 7.21 11.47
C ALA A 198 -36.18 7.74 11.59
N SER A 199 -36.65 8.08 12.79
CA SER A 199 -38.01 8.56 13.01
C SER A 199 -38.20 10.02 12.57
N GLU A 200 -39.21 10.31 11.75
CA GLU A 200 -39.60 11.68 11.40
C GLU A 200 -39.96 12.54 12.63
N SER A 201 -40.35 11.91 13.75
CA SER A 201 -40.66 12.60 15.00
C SER A 201 -39.44 12.89 15.89
N PHE A 202 -38.22 12.56 15.44
CA PHE A 202 -37.02 12.81 16.21
C PHE A 202 -36.76 14.31 16.33
N ASN A 203 -36.59 14.79 17.56
CA ASN A 203 -36.28 16.18 17.88
C ASN A 203 -34.93 16.26 18.61
N LEU A 204 -34.05 17.15 18.15
CA LEU A 204 -32.68 17.22 18.65
C LEU A 204 -32.62 17.83 20.07
N GLU A 205 -33.45 18.84 20.33
CA GLU A 205 -33.54 19.47 21.65
C GLU A 205 -34.00 18.49 22.74
N GLU A 206 -35.02 17.68 22.47
CA GLU A 206 -35.49 16.63 23.39
C GLU A 206 -34.39 15.60 23.67
N TYR A 207 -33.64 15.21 22.62
CA TYR A 207 -32.51 14.31 22.79
C TYR A 207 -31.42 14.89 23.70
N PHE A 208 -31.04 16.17 23.53
CA PHE A 208 -30.08 16.84 24.41
C PHE A 208 -30.56 16.88 25.86
N GLN A 209 -31.83 17.20 26.10
CA GLN A 209 -32.42 17.18 27.44
C GLN A 209 -32.39 15.76 28.06
N ASN A 210 -32.60 14.72 27.26
CA ASN A 210 -32.53 13.34 27.74
C ASN A 210 -31.11 12.93 28.12
N VAL A 211 -30.09 13.38 27.37
CA VAL A 211 -28.68 13.19 27.73
C VAL A 211 -28.34 13.89 29.04
N GLU A 212 -28.79 15.14 29.25
CA GLU A 212 -28.61 15.85 30.52
C GLU A 212 -29.28 15.15 31.70
N LYS A 213 -30.48 14.58 31.51
CA LYS A 213 -31.19 13.83 32.56
C LYS A 213 -30.40 12.61 33.01
N VAL A 214 -29.78 11.89 32.07
CA VAL A 214 -28.94 10.71 32.37
C VAL A 214 -27.72 11.12 33.20
N GLY A 215 -27.06 12.21 32.82
CA GLY A 215 -25.87 12.75 33.48
C GLY A 215 -26.12 13.68 34.67
N LYS A 216 -27.37 13.85 35.11
CA LYS A 216 -27.75 14.88 36.09
C LYS A 216 -27.02 14.74 37.43
N ARG A 217 -26.70 13.51 37.84
CA ARG A 217 -25.96 13.22 39.07
C ARG A 217 -24.49 13.65 39.00
N ASP A 218 -23.94 13.67 37.80
CA ASP A 218 -22.54 13.97 37.52
C ASP A 218 -22.34 15.41 37.00
N GLY A 219 -23.43 16.20 36.98
CA GLY A 219 -23.41 17.63 36.62
C GLY A 219 -23.25 17.88 35.13
N TRP A 220 -23.72 16.98 34.26
CA TRP A 220 -23.60 17.15 32.82
C TRP A 220 -24.48 18.30 32.32
N ARG A 221 -23.97 19.01 31.30
CA ARG A 221 -24.69 20.06 30.56
C ARG A 221 -24.49 19.85 29.07
N VAL A 222 -25.51 20.11 28.26
CA VAL A 222 -25.39 20.12 26.81
C VAL A 222 -25.57 21.54 26.30
N GLU A 223 -24.59 22.05 25.56
CA GLU A 223 -24.74 23.30 24.81
C GLU A 223 -25.20 23.02 23.39
N ASP A 224 -26.25 23.71 22.96
CA ASP A 224 -26.75 23.69 21.58
C ASP A 224 -25.84 24.54 20.67
N LYS A 225 -24.69 23.98 20.28
CA LYS A 225 -23.73 24.60 19.37
C LYS A 225 -23.30 23.64 18.27
N ALA A 226 -23.10 24.18 17.08
CA ALA A 226 -22.65 23.45 15.92
C ALA A 226 -21.21 23.84 15.53
N PHE A 227 -20.41 22.84 15.17
CA PHE A 227 -19.04 23.06 14.71
C PHE A 227 -18.73 22.25 13.46
N LEU A 228 -18.24 22.93 12.43
CA LEU A 228 -17.75 22.32 11.21
C LEU A 228 -16.25 22.03 11.35
N GLY A 229 -15.83 20.80 11.08
CA GLY A 229 -14.42 20.43 11.17
C GLY A 229 -14.10 19.03 10.67
N ILE A 230 -12.90 18.57 11.05
CA ILE A 230 -12.41 17.23 10.75
C ILE A 230 -12.55 16.33 11.98
N PHE A 231 -13.34 15.27 11.83
CA PHE A 231 -13.64 14.28 12.85
C PHE A 231 -13.34 12.88 12.30
N THR A 232 -12.46 12.14 12.97
CA THR A 232 -12.05 10.80 12.54
C THR A 232 -12.61 9.75 13.50
N PHE A 233 -13.82 9.27 13.22
CA PHE A 233 -14.49 8.27 14.05
C PHE A 233 -14.37 6.83 13.51
N HIS A 234 -13.95 6.61 12.26
CA HIS A 234 -13.84 5.26 11.63
C HIS A 234 -13.09 4.19 12.45
N LYS A 235 -12.12 4.59 13.28
CA LYS A 235 -11.40 3.67 14.19
C LYS A 235 -12.31 3.00 15.22
N ILE A 236 -13.44 3.62 15.55
CA ILE A 236 -14.37 3.09 16.54
C ILE A 236 -15.16 1.90 16.03
N ALA A 237 -15.45 1.86 14.72
CA ALA A 237 -16.10 0.71 14.09
C ALA A 237 -15.17 -0.50 14.18
N MET A 238 -13.87 -0.28 13.96
CA MET A 238 -12.84 -1.30 14.21
C MET A 238 -12.79 -1.72 15.68
N TYR A 239 -12.91 -0.79 16.64
CA TYR A 239 -12.95 -1.13 18.07
C TYR A 239 -14.18 -1.99 18.43
N GLN A 240 -15.35 -1.63 17.92
CA GLN A 240 -16.58 -2.39 18.12
C GLN A 240 -16.46 -3.78 17.49
N ASP A 241 -15.92 -3.88 16.28
CA ASP A 241 -15.66 -5.15 15.60
C ASP A 241 -14.72 -6.05 16.41
N LEU A 242 -13.60 -5.52 16.91
CA LEU A 242 -12.69 -6.22 17.82
C LEU A 242 -13.36 -6.67 19.13
N THR A 243 -14.42 -5.98 19.55
CA THR A 243 -15.15 -6.31 20.79
C THR A 243 -16.17 -7.41 20.55
N VAL A 244 -16.96 -7.31 19.48
CA VAL A 244 -17.98 -8.28 19.11
C VAL A 244 -17.35 -9.61 18.68
N ASN A 245 -16.28 -9.56 17.89
CA ASN A 245 -15.68 -10.71 17.24
C ASN A 245 -14.43 -11.26 17.94
N ALA A 246 -14.19 -10.87 19.20
CA ALA A 246 -12.99 -11.28 19.96
C ALA A 246 -12.81 -12.80 20.01
N THR A 247 -13.89 -13.57 20.20
CA THR A 247 -13.85 -15.03 20.25
C THR A 247 -13.42 -15.65 18.93
N LEU A 248 -13.98 -15.20 17.80
CA LEU A 248 -13.59 -15.64 16.46
C LEU A 248 -12.13 -15.33 16.16
N MET A 249 -11.66 -14.14 16.55
CA MET A 249 -10.28 -13.71 16.34
C MET A 249 -9.29 -14.60 17.08
N THR A 250 -9.59 -14.98 18.33
CA THR A 250 -8.73 -15.89 19.10
C THR A 250 -8.63 -17.29 18.49
N GLN A 251 -9.53 -17.69 17.59
CA GLN A 251 -9.49 -19.00 16.93
C GLN A 251 -8.77 -18.96 15.57
N HIS A 252 -8.61 -17.77 14.97
CA HIS A 252 -8.12 -17.64 13.60
C HIS A 252 -6.58 -17.85 13.49
N PRO A 253 -6.09 -18.80 12.67
CA PRO A 253 -4.66 -19.14 12.61
C PRO A 253 -3.73 -17.97 12.29
N ILE A 254 -4.13 -17.10 11.35
CA ILE A 254 -3.32 -15.93 10.96
C ILE A 254 -3.22 -14.91 12.11
N ILE A 255 -4.32 -14.68 12.85
CA ILE A 255 -4.34 -13.71 13.95
C ILE A 255 -3.49 -14.24 15.12
N ARG A 256 -3.56 -15.54 15.40
CA ARG A 256 -2.63 -16.21 16.32
C ARG A 256 -1.17 -16.01 15.88
N GLY A 257 -0.87 -16.24 14.60
CA GLY A 257 0.48 -16.04 14.06
C GLY A 257 1.01 -14.62 14.23
N LEU A 258 0.15 -13.60 14.04
CA LEU A 258 0.52 -12.19 14.23
C LEU A 258 0.78 -11.81 15.69
N THR A 259 0.12 -12.47 16.64
CA THR A 259 0.23 -12.16 18.09
C THR A 259 1.32 -12.97 18.78
N GLU A 260 1.44 -14.25 18.46
CA GLU A 260 2.38 -15.18 19.07
C GLU A 260 3.75 -15.19 18.39
N GLY A 261 3.88 -14.50 17.24
CA GLY A 261 5.13 -14.40 16.48
C GLY A 261 5.51 -15.68 15.72
N TYR A 262 4.62 -16.67 15.71
CA TYR A 262 4.80 -17.92 14.99
C TYR A 262 3.43 -18.41 14.50
N LEU A 263 3.27 -18.65 13.20
CA LEU A 263 2.13 -19.40 12.69
C LEU A 263 2.29 -20.84 13.21
N ALA A 264 1.48 -21.23 14.21
CA ALA A 264 1.53 -22.55 14.84
C ALA A 264 1.50 -23.70 13.81
N GLU A 265 0.86 -23.45 12.67
CA GLU A 265 0.93 -24.28 11.47
C GLU A 265 1.85 -23.59 10.45
N ARG A 266 3.14 -23.94 10.46
CA ARG A 266 3.90 -23.84 9.21
C ARG A 266 3.26 -24.88 8.29
N THR A 267 2.38 -24.46 7.39
CA THR A 267 2.07 -25.30 6.25
C THR A 267 3.39 -25.63 5.57
N SER A 268 3.72 -26.91 5.50
CA SER A 268 4.89 -27.39 4.76
C SER A 268 4.79 -26.83 3.35
N THR A 269 5.84 -26.16 2.88
CA THR A 269 5.93 -25.68 1.49
C THR A 269 6.39 -26.77 0.53
N ASP A 270 6.48 -28.01 0.99
CA ASP A 270 6.99 -29.16 0.24
C ASP A 270 6.11 -29.51 -0.97
N ASP A 271 4.84 -29.10 -0.93
CA ASP A 271 3.92 -29.23 -2.05
C ASP A 271 4.01 -28.06 -3.04
N ILE A 272 4.76 -26.98 -2.76
CA ILE A 272 4.89 -25.83 -3.66
C ILE A 272 6.04 -26.08 -4.64
N PRO A 273 5.79 -26.11 -5.96
CA PRO A 273 6.83 -26.33 -6.94
C PRO A 273 7.88 -25.22 -6.87
N ASP A 274 9.13 -25.56 -7.14
CA ASP A 274 10.15 -24.55 -7.38
C ASP A 274 9.86 -23.80 -8.69
N LYS A 275 10.30 -22.54 -8.74
CA LYS A 275 9.97 -21.64 -9.87
C LYS A 275 10.54 -22.17 -11.20
N GLU A 276 11.63 -22.94 -11.14
CA GLU A 276 12.26 -23.59 -12.30
C GLU A 276 11.48 -24.80 -12.82
N ASP A 277 10.72 -25.47 -11.95
CA ASP A 277 10.02 -26.73 -12.25
C ASP A 277 8.52 -26.56 -12.45
N LEU A 278 7.98 -25.36 -12.19
CA LEU A 278 6.55 -25.05 -12.30
C LEU A 278 5.96 -25.47 -13.66
N ASP A 279 6.69 -25.25 -14.75
CA ASP A 279 6.28 -25.61 -16.12
C ASP A 279 6.17 -27.12 -16.37
N ASN A 280 6.82 -27.95 -15.54
CA ASN A 280 6.74 -29.41 -15.60
C ASN A 280 5.52 -29.93 -14.83
N GLU A 281 5.08 -29.21 -13.80
CA GLU A 281 3.99 -29.62 -12.91
C GLU A 281 2.62 -29.01 -13.28
N VAL A 282 2.61 -27.78 -13.82
CA VAL A 282 1.40 -27.05 -14.19
C VAL A 282 1.27 -27.01 -15.72
N THR A 283 0.23 -27.66 -16.25
CA THR A 283 -0.03 -27.67 -17.69
C THR A 283 -0.61 -26.32 -18.17
N PRO A 284 -0.38 -25.92 -19.43
CA PRO A 284 -1.01 -24.73 -20.01
C PRO A 284 -2.54 -24.71 -19.89
N GLU A 285 -3.20 -25.88 -19.91
CA GLU A 285 -4.65 -26.02 -19.72
C GLU A 285 -5.12 -25.58 -18.33
N ARG A 286 -4.26 -25.71 -17.32
CA ARG A 286 -4.57 -25.37 -15.92
C ARG A 286 -4.09 -23.96 -15.54
N THR A 287 -3.53 -23.22 -16.49
CA THR A 287 -3.01 -21.87 -16.27
C THR A 287 -3.99 -20.84 -16.83
N LEU A 288 -4.69 -20.13 -15.96
CA LEU A 288 -5.69 -19.13 -16.34
C LEU A 288 -5.22 -17.73 -15.95
N TYR A 289 -4.13 -17.33 -16.57
CA TYR A 289 -3.57 -16.00 -16.36
C TYR A 289 -4.23 -15.01 -17.29
N ILE A 290 -4.90 -14.02 -16.71
CA ILE A 290 -5.50 -12.89 -17.45
C ILE A 290 -4.48 -11.83 -17.83
N LEU A 291 -3.28 -11.87 -17.22
CA LEU A 291 -2.15 -11.00 -17.48
C LEU A 291 -0.86 -11.83 -17.48
N ASP A 292 0.18 -11.36 -18.17
CA ASP A 292 1.48 -12.04 -18.21
C ASP A 292 2.02 -12.32 -16.78
N ALA A 293 2.78 -13.38 -16.61
CA ALA A 293 3.40 -13.68 -15.33
C ALA A 293 4.81 -14.25 -15.54
N ASP A 294 5.79 -13.71 -14.82
CA ASP A 294 7.09 -14.35 -14.73
C ASP A 294 7.04 -15.60 -13.81
N SER A 295 8.14 -16.35 -13.73
CA SER A 295 8.18 -17.59 -12.94
C SER A 295 7.98 -17.37 -11.45
N SER A 296 8.40 -16.21 -10.91
CA SER A 296 8.21 -15.88 -9.50
C SER A 296 6.76 -15.51 -9.18
N GLN A 297 6.09 -14.80 -10.08
CA GLN A 297 4.68 -14.45 -9.99
C GLN A 297 3.81 -15.70 -10.16
N SER A 298 4.15 -16.56 -11.12
CA SER A 298 3.47 -17.84 -11.38
C SER A 298 3.52 -18.76 -10.16
N ARG A 299 4.69 -18.85 -9.49
CA ARG A 299 4.82 -19.60 -8.25
C ARG A 299 3.93 -19.05 -7.12
N ALA A 300 3.81 -17.73 -7.01
CA ALA A 300 2.93 -17.11 -6.02
C ALA A 300 1.44 -17.40 -6.30
N ILE A 301 1.05 -17.43 -7.58
CA ILE A 301 -0.30 -17.82 -8.00
C ILE A 301 -0.57 -19.27 -7.60
N GLU A 302 0.32 -20.20 -7.98
CA GLU A 302 0.18 -21.63 -7.62
C GLU A 302 0.14 -21.87 -6.11
N THR A 303 0.97 -21.14 -5.35
CA THR A 303 0.96 -21.17 -3.89
C THR A 303 -0.42 -20.79 -3.33
N SER A 304 -1.07 -19.78 -3.91
CA SER A 304 -2.42 -19.35 -3.53
C SER A 304 -3.46 -20.43 -3.86
N ILE A 305 -3.37 -21.02 -5.06
CA ILE A 305 -4.30 -22.07 -5.53
C ILE A 305 -4.27 -23.28 -4.60
N LYS A 306 -3.08 -23.67 -4.11
CA LYS A 306 -2.88 -24.76 -3.13
C LYS A 306 -3.39 -24.42 -1.72
N GLY A 307 -3.88 -23.19 -1.48
CA GLY A 307 -4.51 -22.79 -0.22
C GLY A 307 -3.54 -22.25 0.83
N HIS A 308 -2.29 -21.97 0.45
CA HIS A 308 -1.30 -21.42 1.38
C HIS A 308 -1.48 -19.93 1.58
N SER A 309 -1.28 -19.48 2.82
CA SER A 309 -1.18 -18.05 3.15
C SER A 309 0.28 -17.60 3.11
N PHE A 310 0.59 -16.51 2.40
CA PHE A 310 1.96 -16.02 2.25
C PHE A 310 2.03 -14.51 2.12
N VAL A 311 3.24 -13.97 2.27
CA VAL A 311 3.53 -12.55 2.08
C VAL A 311 4.26 -12.36 0.74
N LEU A 312 3.61 -11.70 -0.21
CA LEU A 312 4.21 -11.37 -1.50
C LEU A 312 5.05 -10.09 -1.38
N LYS A 313 6.39 -10.23 -1.46
CA LYS A 313 7.33 -9.09 -1.44
C LYS A 313 7.86 -8.84 -2.85
N GLY A 314 7.87 -7.57 -3.25
CA GLY A 314 8.47 -7.15 -4.51
C GLY A 314 8.76 -5.64 -4.51
N PRO A 315 9.86 -5.18 -5.11
CA PRO A 315 10.12 -3.75 -5.32
C PRO A 315 8.97 -3.02 -6.05
N PRO A 316 8.94 -1.67 -6.04
CA PRO A 316 8.02 -0.91 -6.88
C PRO A 316 8.20 -1.30 -8.36
N GLY A 317 7.09 -1.45 -9.09
CA GLY A 317 7.12 -1.80 -10.53
C GLY A 317 7.24 -3.28 -10.88
N THR A 318 7.40 -4.21 -9.91
CA THR A 318 7.58 -5.65 -10.21
C THR A 318 6.28 -6.44 -10.43
N GLY A 319 5.21 -5.79 -10.88
CA GLY A 319 3.97 -6.49 -11.24
C GLY A 319 3.14 -7.09 -10.09
N LYS A 320 3.31 -6.66 -8.83
CA LYS A 320 2.52 -7.20 -7.70
C LYS A 320 1.00 -7.16 -7.93
N SER A 321 0.47 -6.02 -8.41
CA SER A 321 -0.96 -5.88 -8.72
C SER A 321 -1.41 -6.82 -9.84
N GLN A 322 -0.52 -7.10 -10.79
CA GLN A 322 -0.75 -8.05 -11.87
C GLN A 322 -0.81 -9.50 -11.35
N THR A 323 0.09 -9.88 -10.42
CA THR A 323 -0.01 -11.16 -9.71
C THR A 323 -1.31 -11.29 -8.93
N ILE A 324 -1.76 -10.23 -8.24
CA ILE A 324 -3.04 -10.22 -7.51
C ILE A 324 -4.21 -10.43 -8.45
N CYS A 325 -4.24 -9.78 -9.62
CA CYS A 325 -5.32 -9.95 -10.60
C CYS A 325 -5.40 -11.40 -11.09
N ASN A 326 -4.25 -12.03 -11.39
CA ASN A 326 -4.22 -13.44 -11.77
C ASN A 326 -4.71 -14.36 -10.64
N ILE A 327 -4.33 -14.12 -9.38
CA ILE A 327 -4.85 -14.88 -8.23
C ILE A 327 -6.38 -14.76 -8.12
N ILE A 328 -6.91 -13.54 -8.29
CA ILE A 328 -8.36 -13.30 -8.27
C ILE A 328 -9.04 -14.09 -9.40
N ALA A 329 -8.51 -14.03 -10.62
CA ALA A 329 -9.07 -14.75 -11.76
C ALA A 329 -9.09 -16.28 -11.55
N GLU A 330 -8.00 -16.85 -11.03
CA GLU A 330 -7.90 -18.28 -10.73
C GLU A 330 -8.94 -18.73 -9.68
N PHE A 331 -9.17 -17.90 -8.66
CA PHE A 331 -10.20 -18.19 -7.65
C PHE A 331 -11.62 -17.99 -8.17
N LEU A 332 -11.85 -17.03 -9.07
CA LEU A 332 -13.14 -16.87 -9.73
C LEU A 332 -13.48 -18.10 -10.58
N GLU A 333 -12.52 -18.63 -11.34
CA GLU A 333 -12.73 -19.87 -12.10
C GLU A 333 -13.03 -21.06 -11.17
N ALA A 334 -12.34 -21.14 -10.04
CA ALA A 334 -12.60 -22.16 -9.03
C ALA A 334 -13.96 -21.98 -8.30
N GLY A 335 -14.77 -20.98 -8.68
CA GLY A 335 -16.07 -20.70 -8.08
C GLY A 335 -15.98 -20.13 -6.65
N LYS A 336 -14.83 -19.56 -6.28
CA LYS A 336 -14.60 -18.99 -4.94
C LYS A 336 -14.90 -17.48 -4.92
N THR A 337 -15.29 -16.99 -3.75
CA THR A 337 -15.42 -15.56 -3.46
C THR A 337 -14.09 -15.00 -2.96
N VAL A 338 -13.70 -13.82 -3.46
CA VAL A 338 -12.46 -13.14 -3.04
C VAL A 338 -12.78 -11.76 -2.47
N LEU A 339 -12.34 -11.49 -1.25
CA LEU A 339 -12.36 -10.15 -0.67
C LEU A 339 -10.97 -9.51 -0.80
N PHE A 340 -10.84 -8.50 -1.66
CA PHE A 340 -9.63 -7.73 -1.80
C PHE A 340 -9.69 -6.45 -0.95
N VAL A 341 -8.73 -6.29 -0.03
CA VAL A 341 -8.67 -5.16 0.91
C VAL A 341 -7.34 -4.42 0.75
N SER A 342 -7.39 -3.09 0.80
CA SER A 342 -6.21 -2.22 0.77
C SER A 342 -6.45 -0.99 1.64
N GLU A 343 -5.39 -0.49 2.29
CA GLU A 343 -5.43 0.80 3.00
C GLU A 343 -5.58 1.98 2.03
N LYS A 344 -5.04 1.85 0.81
CA LYS A 344 -5.02 2.93 -0.19
C LYS A 344 -6.01 2.68 -1.31
N MET A 345 -6.81 3.71 -1.64
CA MET A 345 -7.76 3.67 -2.76
C MET A 345 -7.08 3.38 -4.10
N ALA A 346 -5.94 4.03 -4.38
CA ALA A 346 -5.22 3.84 -5.63
C ALA A 346 -4.85 2.37 -5.93
N ALA A 347 -4.60 1.55 -4.90
CA ALA A 347 -4.31 0.14 -5.11
C ALA A 347 -5.58 -0.67 -5.46
N LEU A 348 -6.75 -0.30 -4.90
CA LEU A 348 -8.04 -0.86 -5.27
C LEU A 348 -8.35 -0.53 -6.73
N GLU A 349 -8.21 0.74 -7.11
CA GLU A 349 -8.46 1.21 -8.48
C GLU A 349 -7.56 0.54 -9.52
N VAL A 350 -6.26 0.38 -9.23
CA VAL A 350 -5.32 -0.28 -10.14
C VAL A 350 -5.70 -1.74 -10.39
N VAL A 351 -6.10 -2.48 -9.35
CA VAL A 351 -6.51 -3.88 -9.50
C VAL A 351 -7.85 -3.96 -10.24
N PHE A 352 -8.82 -3.12 -9.86
CA PHE A 352 -10.12 -3.07 -10.52
C PHE A 352 -10.02 -2.73 -12.01
N ASN A 353 -9.22 -1.72 -12.38
CA ASN A 353 -9.03 -1.34 -13.78
C ASN A 353 -8.40 -2.47 -14.60
N ARG A 354 -7.47 -3.24 -14.03
CA ARG A 354 -6.90 -4.42 -14.69
C ARG A 354 -7.91 -5.55 -14.89
N LEU A 355 -8.74 -5.82 -13.89
CA LEU A 355 -9.85 -6.79 -14.02
C LEU A 355 -10.86 -6.31 -15.07
N LYS A 356 -11.12 -5.00 -15.14
CA LYS A 356 -11.98 -4.38 -16.14
C LYS A 356 -11.41 -4.50 -17.56
N GLU A 357 -10.12 -4.25 -17.74
CA GLU A 357 -9.40 -4.47 -19.01
C GLU A 357 -9.44 -5.95 -19.43
N ALA A 358 -9.44 -6.87 -18.47
CA ALA A 358 -9.63 -8.30 -18.70
C ALA A 358 -11.11 -8.74 -18.84
N HIS A 359 -12.05 -7.78 -18.90
CA HIS A 359 -13.49 -8.04 -19.03
C HIS A 359 -14.13 -8.82 -17.86
N LEU A 360 -13.56 -8.74 -16.66
CA LEU A 360 -14.08 -9.38 -15.44
C LEU A 360 -14.90 -8.44 -14.54
N THR A 361 -15.28 -7.26 -15.05
CA THR A 361 -16.00 -6.25 -14.27
C THR A 361 -17.30 -6.78 -13.67
N ASP A 362 -18.05 -7.60 -14.40
CA ASP A 362 -19.37 -8.10 -13.97
C ASP A 362 -19.30 -9.08 -12.78
N PHE A 363 -18.09 -9.57 -12.45
CA PHE A 363 -17.79 -10.39 -11.28
C PHE A 363 -17.22 -9.59 -10.10
N CYS A 364 -17.09 -8.28 -10.26
CA CYS A 364 -16.51 -7.40 -9.24
C CYS A 364 -17.59 -6.56 -8.56
N LEU A 365 -17.57 -6.51 -7.23
CA LEU A 365 -18.37 -5.57 -6.45
C LEU A 365 -17.44 -4.56 -5.77
N GLU A 366 -17.43 -3.33 -6.28
CA GLU A 366 -16.67 -2.22 -5.66
C GLU A 366 -17.44 -1.66 -4.47
N LEU A 367 -16.88 -1.77 -3.26
CA LEU A 367 -17.49 -1.26 -2.02
C LEU A 367 -16.80 0.00 -1.45
N HIS A 368 -16.07 0.76 -2.28
CA HIS A 368 -15.42 2.00 -1.81
C HIS A 368 -16.35 3.22 -1.92
N SER A 369 -16.07 4.21 -1.07
CA SER A 369 -16.96 5.28 -0.57
C SER A 369 -17.48 6.33 -1.57
N HIS A 370 -17.19 6.21 -2.88
CA HIS A 370 -17.83 7.03 -3.93
C HIS A 370 -19.01 6.32 -4.61
N LYS A 371 -19.15 5.01 -4.45
CA LYS A 371 -20.17 4.19 -5.15
C LYS A 371 -21.02 3.34 -4.20
N ALA A 372 -20.88 3.59 -2.90
CA ALA A 372 -21.49 2.78 -1.86
C ALA A 372 -22.84 3.34 -1.40
N LYS A 373 -23.54 4.13 -2.23
CA LYS A 373 -24.97 4.37 -1.98
C LYS A 373 -25.63 3.00 -1.85
N LYS A 374 -26.40 2.76 -0.79
CA LYS A 374 -27.19 1.51 -0.65
C LYS A 374 -27.94 1.21 -1.95
N LYS A 375 -28.45 2.24 -2.63
CA LYS A 375 -29.08 2.17 -3.96
C LYS A 375 -28.13 1.71 -5.08
N GLU A 376 -26.90 2.23 -5.13
CA GLU A 376 -25.90 1.85 -6.15
C GLU A 376 -25.35 0.45 -5.91
N VAL A 377 -25.09 0.06 -4.65
CA VAL A 377 -24.72 -1.32 -4.29
C VAL A 377 -25.82 -2.30 -4.69
N VAL A 378 -27.08 -1.97 -4.36
CA VAL A 378 -28.24 -2.78 -4.78
C VAL A 378 -28.35 -2.85 -6.31
N LYS A 379 -28.08 -1.75 -7.01
CA LYS A 379 -28.09 -1.71 -8.48
C LYS A 379 -26.98 -2.57 -9.08
N GLU A 380 -25.78 -2.55 -8.51
CA GLU A 380 -24.67 -3.37 -9.00
C GLU A 380 -24.90 -4.86 -8.70
N LEU A 381 -25.45 -5.18 -7.52
CA LEU A 381 -25.89 -6.54 -7.20
C LEU A 381 -26.97 -7.03 -8.18
N MET A 382 -27.97 -6.19 -8.49
CA MET A 382 -29.01 -6.51 -9.47
C MET A 382 -28.39 -6.74 -10.86
N ARG A 383 -27.48 -5.86 -11.30
CA ARG A 383 -26.76 -6.02 -12.56
C ARG A 383 -26.00 -7.34 -12.62
N SER A 384 -25.27 -7.69 -11.57
CA SER A 384 -24.51 -8.95 -11.50
C SER A 384 -25.42 -10.18 -11.48
N LEU A 385 -26.58 -10.11 -10.81
CA LEU A 385 -27.59 -11.18 -10.79
C LEU A 385 -28.29 -11.37 -12.14
N GLU A 386 -28.48 -10.28 -12.90
CA GLU A 386 -29.10 -10.32 -14.24
C GLU A 386 -28.11 -10.71 -15.34
N PHE A 387 -26.81 -10.61 -15.06
CA PHE A 387 -25.76 -10.92 -16.01
C PHE A 387 -25.80 -12.39 -16.45
N ARG A 388 -25.85 -12.61 -17.76
CA ARG A 388 -25.77 -13.94 -18.38
C ARG A 388 -24.52 -13.98 -19.25
N PRO A 389 -23.47 -14.71 -18.84
CA PRO A 389 -22.24 -14.77 -19.61
C PRO A 389 -22.50 -15.46 -20.95
N THR A 390 -22.05 -14.83 -22.04
CA THR A 390 -21.94 -15.50 -23.34
C THR A 390 -20.70 -16.37 -23.33
N ILE A 391 -20.86 -17.69 -23.33
CA ILE A 391 -19.76 -18.63 -23.39
C ILE A 391 -19.14 -18.54 -24.79
N ASN A 392 -17.95 -17.94 -24.89
CA ASN A 392 -17.15 -18.01 -26.12
C ASN A 392 -16.71 -19.46 -26.37
N LYS A 393 -16.40 -19.79 -27.62
CA LYS A 393 -15.89 -21.13 -27.98
C LYS A 393 -14.67 -21.46 -27.10
N HIS A 394 -14.73 -22.60 -26.42
CA HIS A 394 -13.59 -23.13 -25.68
C HIS A 394 -12.40 -23.30 -26.63
N VAL A 395 -11.21 -22.95 -26.13
CA VAL A 395 -9.93 -23.25 -26.79
C VAL A 395 -9.87 -24.77 -27.01
N SER A 396 -9.47 -25.18 -28.20
CA SER A 396 -9.43 -26.60 -28.55
C SER A 396 -8.28 -27.31 -27.84
N HIS A 397 -8.46 -28.60 -27.49
CA HIS A 397 -7.37 -29.42 -26.95
C HIS A 397 -6.11 -29.41 -27.84
N ILE A 398 -6.28 -29.30 -29.17
CA ILE A 398 -5.17 -29.22 -30.13
C ILE A 398 -4.32 -27.96 -29.91
N GLU A 399 -4.92 -26.83 -29.55
CA GLU A 399 -4.18 -25.59 -29.24
C GLU A 399 -3.38 -25.73 -27.95
N PHE A 400 -3.93 -26.38 -26.94
CA PHE A 400 -3.22 -26.68 -25.71
C PHE A 400 -2.06 -27.66 -25.91
N GLU A 401 -2.23 -28.70 -26.74
CA GLU A 401 -1.14 -29.60 -27.12
C GLU A 401 0.00 -28.85 -27.84
N LYS A 402 -0.35 -27.91 -28.74
CA LYS A 402 0.63 -27.04 -29.39
C LYS A 402 1.39 -26.21 -28.36
N LEU A 403 0.70 -25.59 -27.39
CA LEU A 403 1.32 -24.82 -26.31
C LEU A 403 2.27 -25.69 -25.46
N CYS A 404 1.84 -26.89 -25.08
CA CYS A 404 2.68 -27.87 -24.39
C CYS A 404 3.96 -28.18 -25.19
N SER A 405 3.82 -28.41 -26.50
CA SER A 405 4.97 -28.72 -27.37
C SER A 405 5.94 -27.54 -27.50
N LEU A 406 5.42 -26.31 -27.59
CA LEU A 406 6.23 -25.09 -27.68
C LEU A 406 6.97 -24.83 -26.37
N ARG A 407 6.27 -24.94 -25.23
CA ARG A 407 6.87 -24.81 -23.89
C ARG A 407 8.01 -25.82 -23.70
N LYS A 408 7.79 -27.09 -24.06
CA LYS A 408 8.83 -28.14 -24.00
C LYS A 408 10.04 -27.81 -24.87
N LYS A 409 9.84 -27.28 -26.08
CA LYS A 409 10.94 -26.87 -26.98
C LYS A 409 11.73 -25.69 -26.39
N LEU A 410 11.05 -24.67 -25.89
CA LEU A 410 11.69 -23.49 -25.28
C LEU A 410 12.48 -23.88 -24.02
N ASN A 411 11.87 -24.64 -23.13
CA ASN A 411 12.54 -25.10 -21.90
C ASN A 411 13.69 -26.06 -22.23
N GLY A 412 13.52 -26.92 -23.24
CA GLY A 412 14.59 -27.77 -23.76
C GLY A 412 15.79 -26.97 -24.27
N TYR A 413 15.55 -25.93 -25.06
CA TYR A 413 16.62 -25.04 -25.53
C TYR A 413 17.37 -24.37 -24.37
N VAL A 414 16.64 -23.82 -23.39
CA VAL A 414 17.25 -23.19 -22.20
C VAL A 414 18.08 -24.20 -21.40
N ARG A 415 17.58 -25.43 -21.21
CA ARG A 415 18.33 -26.50 -20.53
C ARG A 415 19.61 -26.82 -21.30
N GLU A 416 19.51 -27.11 -22.59
CA GLU A 416 20.67 -27.45 -23.45
C GLU A 416 21.75 -26.37 -23.50
N LEU A 417 21.36 -25.09 -23.40
CA LEU A 417 22.28 -23.96 -23.35
C LEU A 417 23.10 -23.92 -22.05
N HIS A 418 22.50 -24.37 -20.93
CA HIS A 418 23.10 -24.37 -19.59
C HIS A 418 23.68 -25.75 -19.18
N THR A 419 23.42 -26.81 -19.93
CA THR A 419 24.02 -28.13 -19.71
C THR A 419 25.54 -28.05 -19.83
N GLN A 420 26.26 -28.53 -18.82
CA GLN A 420 27.72 -28.65 -18.85
C GLN A 420 28.14 -29.73 -19.84
N ARG A 421 29.11 -29.41 -20.72
CA ARG A 421 29.59 -30.34 -21.76
C ARG A 421 31.05 -30.70 -21.54
N GLU A 422 31.31 -31.99 -21.52
CA GLU A 422 32.67 -32.54 -21.49
C GLU A 422 33.33 -32.51 -22.87
N PRO A 423 34.68 -32.39 -22.95
CA PRO A 423 35.64 -32.36 -21.84
C PRO A 423 35.87 -30.98 -21.20
N ILE A 424 35.18 -29.94 -21.69
CA ILE A 424 35.47 -28.54 -21.32
C ILE A 424 34.90 -28.21 -19.92
N GLY A 425 33.94 -28.98 -19.43
CA GLY A 425 33.28 -28.76 -18.14
C GLY A 425 32.48 -27.45 -18.08
N LYS A 426 32.14 -26.87 -19.24
CA LYS A 426 31.40 -25.61 -19.37
C LYS A 426 30.16 -25.79 -20.22
N SER A 427 29.15 -24.97 -19.94
CA SER A 427 27.96 -24.84 -20.76
C SER A 427 28.18 -23.91 -21.95
N MET A 428 27.31 -24.02 -22.96
CA MET A 428 27.37 -23.12 -24.11
C MET A 428 27.13 -21.67 -23.71
N TYR A 429 26.25 -21.42 -22.72
CA TYR A 429 26.06 -20.10 -22.12
C TYR A 429 27.37 -19.52 -21.57
N GLU A 430 28.09 -20.29 -20.76
CA GLU A 430 29.37 -19.84 -20.16
C GLU A 430 30.43 -19.55 -21.21
N VAL A 431 30.48 -20.36 -22.28
CA VAL A 431 31.38 -20.13 -23.42
C VAL A 431 31.02 -18.82 -24.12
N PHE A 432 29.73 -18.55 -24.39
CA PHE A 432 29.32 -17.29 -24.98
C PHE A 432 29.64 -16.09 -24.09
N VAL A 433 29.36 -16.18 -22.78
CA VAL A 433 29.74 -15.13 -21.82
C VAL A 433 31.25 -14.88 -21.83
N TYR A 434 32.04 -15.94 -21.95
CA TYR A 434 33.50 -15.81 -22.04
C TYR A 434 33.91 -15.14 -23.35
N LEU A 435 33.35 -15.55 -24.50
CA LEU A 435 33.63 -14.94 -25.80
C LEU A 435 33.24 -13.46 -25.85
N PHE A 436 32.08 -13.09 -25.30
CA PHE A 436 31.66 -11.68 -25.21
C PHE A 436 32.64 -10.83 -24.40
N LYS A 437 33.22 -11.37 -23.32
CA LYS A 437 34.27 -10.66 -22.56
C LYS A 437 35.54 -10.41 -23.37
N LEU A 438 35.78 -11.21 -24.41
CA LEU A 438 36.98 -11.13 -25.26
C LEU A 438 36.73 -10.31 -26.55
N GLU A 439 35.53 -9.81 -26.79
CA GLU A 439 35.13 -9.15 -28.05
C GLU A 439 35.97 -7.90 -28.38
N ASN A 440 36.47 -7.20 -27.35
CA ASN A 440 37.32 -6.01 -27.52
C ASN A 440 38.83 -6.32 -27.55
N ILE A 441 39.22 -7.59 -27.62
CA ILE A 441 40.62 -7.99 -27.66
C ILE A 441 41.02 -8.21 -29.12
N SER A 442 42.10 -7.59 -29.56
CA SER A 442 42.67 -7.82 -30.88
C SER A 442 42.92 -9.31 -31.11
N LEU A 443 42.20 -9.89 -32.06
CA LEU A 443 42.37 -11.29 -32.45
C LEU A 443 43.75 -11.47 -33.09
N VAL A 444 44.61 -12.25 -32.45
CA VAL A 444 45.83 -12.75 -33.08
C VAL A 444 45.42 -13.94 -33.94
N PRO A 445 45.62 -13.92 -35.27
CA PRO A 445 45.27 -15.05 -36.12
C PRO A 445 46.23 -16.23 -35.81
N MET A 446 45.82 -17.11 -34.91
CA MET A 446 46.45 -18.40 -34.67
C MET A 446 45.60 -19.50 -35.28
N THR A 447 46.18 -20.26 -36.21
CA THR A 447 45.57 -21.47 -36.74
C THR A 447 45.91 -22.64 -35.82
N PHE A 448 44.93 -23.10 -35.06
CA PHE A 448 45.03 -24.38 -34.35
C PHE A 448 44.63 -25.52 -35.29
N SER A 449 45.38 -26.62 -35.25
CA SER A 449 44.97 -27.87 -35.90
C SER A 449 43.67 -28.35 -35.25
N ASN A 450 42.65 -28.62 -36.05
CA ASN A 450 41.28 -28.88 -35.61
C ASN A 450 41.12 -30.32 -35.07
N ASP A 451 41.95 -30.72 -34.10
CA ASP A 451 41.84 -32.02 -33.48
C ASP A 451 40.80 -31.96 -32.36
N SER A 452 39.68 -32.63 -32.58
CA SER A 452 38.54 -32.77 -31.66
C SER A 452 38.86 -33.47 -30.31
N SER A 453 40.14 -33.59 -29.94
CA SER A 453 40.65 -34.34 -28.79
C SER A 453 41.57 -33.52 -27.88
N TYR A 454 41.23 -32.27 -27.60
CA TYR A 454 41.93 -31.52 -26.56
C TYR A 454 41.43 -31.94 -25.18
N ALA A 455 42.23 -32.74 -24.47
CA ALA A 455 42.00 -33.04 -23.05
C ALA A 455 42.16 -31.76 -22.19
N PRO A 456 41.54 -31.67 -21.01
CA PRO A 456 41.67 -30.51 -20.11
C PRO A 456 43.13 -30.15 -19.79
N THR A 457 43.99 -31.17 -19.68
CA THR A 457 45.44 -31.03 -19.48
C THR A 457 46.14 -30.36 -20.65
N SER A 458 45.69 -30.61 -21.88
CA SER A 458 46.23 -29.99 -23.09
C SER A 458 45.86 -28.51 -23.17
N LEU A 459 44.65 -28.15 -22.72
CA LEU A 459 44.20 -26.76 -22.61
C LEU A 459 45.01 -25.98 -21.57
N LEU A 460 45.25 -26.56 -20.39
CA LEU A 460 46.12 -25.95 -19.36
C LEU A 460 47.55 -25.75 -19.87
N TYR A 461 48.07 -26.70 -20.64
CA TYR A 461 49.39 -26.58 -21.26
C TYR A 461 49.44 -25.45 -22.30
N MET A 462 48.40 -25.32 -23.14
CA MET A 462 48.28 -24.20 -24.08
C MET A 462 48.16 -22.86 -23.36
N GLU A 463 47.42 -22.80 -22.26
CA GLU A 463 47.29 -21.59 -21.43
C GLU A 463 48.62 -21.16 -20.81
N ASP A 464 49.43 -22.11 -20.32
CA ASP A 464 50.79 -21.84 -19.84
C ASP A 464 51.70 -21.33 -20.98
N LEU A 465 51.65 -21.94 -22.16
CA LEU A 465 52.40 -21.48 -23.33
C LEU A 465 52.00 -20.06 -23.75
N ILE A 466 50.71 -19.76 -23.79
CA ILE A 466 50.20 -18.41 -24.12
C ILE A 466 50.58 -17.40 -23.03
N SER A 467 50.55 -17.79 -21.76
CA SER A 467 51.00 -16.94 -20.65
C SER A 467 52.50 -16.62 -20.73
N ARG A 468 53.33 -17.60 -21.10
CA ARG A 468 54.76 -17.38 -21.37
C ARG A 468 54.98 -16.50 -22.58
N LEU A 469 54.17 -16.66 -23.63
CA LEU A 469 54.23 -15.83 -24.83
C LEU A 469 53.83 -14.38 -24.54
N ARG A 470 52.82 -14.16 -23.69
CA ARG A 470 52.42 -12.83 -23.20
C ARG A 470 53.59 -12.10 -22.52
N ASN A 471 54.38 -12.79 -21.70
CA ASN A 471 55.55 -12.21 -21.03
C ASN A 471 56.71 -11.88 -21.99
N ASN A 472 56.69 -12.43 -23.21
CA ASN A 472 57.72 -12.24 -24.22
C ASN A 472 57.17 -11.60 -25.50
N TYR A 473 56.02 -10.93 -25.42
CA TYR A 473 55.31 -10.38 -26.59
C TYR A 473 56.15 -9.38 -27.38
N VAL A 474 57.01 -8.62 -26.71
CA VAL A 474 57.97 -7.66 -27.31
C VAL A 474 58.85 -8.33 -28.37
N VAL A 475 59.19 -9.61 -28.21
CA VAL A 475 59.97 -10.38 -29.19
C VAL A 475 59.21 -10.55 -30.51
N LEU A 476 57.90 -10.78 -30.43
CA LEU A 476 57.03 -10.94 -31.60
C LEU A 476 56.72 -9.59 -32.26
N GLU A 477 56.58 -8.51 -31.48
CA GLU A 477 56.29 -7.17 -31.96
C GLU A 477 57.50 -6.52 -32.65
N GLU A 478 58.70 -6.64 -32.05
CA GLU A 478 59.94 -6.14 -32.66
C GLU A 478 60.42 -7.03 -33.81
N GLY A 479 60.03 -8.32 -33.80
CA GLY A 479 60.26 -9.31 -34.84
C GLY A 479 61.70 -9.31 -35.33
N ASP A 480 61.88 -8.80 -36.55
CA ASP A 480 63.16 -8.78 -37.25
C ASP A 480 64.21 -7.84 -36.64
N ARG A 481 63.77 -6.91 -35.81
CA ARG A 481 64.59 -5.89 -35.13
C ARG A 481 64.92 -6.25 -33.68
N PHE A 482 64.41 -7.38 -33.19
CA PHE A 482 64.66 -7.79 -31.81
C PHE A 482 66.17 -7.97 -31.57
N PRO A 483 66.77 -7.33 -30.54
CA PRO A 483 68.23 -7.25 -30.38
C PRO A 483 68.95 -8.60 -30.27
N TRP A 484 68.22 -9.67 -29.91
CA TRP A 484 68.75 -11.01 -29.72
C TRP A 484 68.34 -11.98 -30.85
N ARG A 485 67.81 -11.46 -31.97
CA ARG A 485 67.45 -12.28 -33.12
C ARG A 485 68.69 -12.94 -33.72
N GLY A 486 68.70 -14.26 -33.80
CA GLY A 486 69.87 -15.04 -34.22
C GLY A 486 70.84 -15.39 -33.08
N PHE A 487 70.53 -15.02 -31.84
CA PHE A 487 71.31 -15.45 -30.67
C PHE A 487 71.06 -16.93 -30.37
N HIS A 488 72.01 -17.79 -30.76
CA HIS A 488 72.02 -19.20 -30.37
C HIS A 488 72.79 -19.35 -29.07
N LEU A 489 72.07 -19.62 -28.00
CA LEU A 489 72.64 -19.90 -26.69
C LEU A 489 73.35 -21.26 -26.74
N GLN A 490 74.64 -21.29 -27.05
CA GLN A 490 75.47 -22.47 -26.82
C GLN A 490 75.59 -22.66 -25.31
N ARG A 491 74.86 -23.66 -24.79
CA ARG A 491 74.76 -24.12 -23.39
C ARG A 491 75.66 -23.42 -22.36
N PRO A 492 75.13 -22.89 -21.24
CA PRO A 492 75.95 -22.70 -20.06
C PRO A 492 76.15 -24.08 -19.41
N GLN A 493 77.31 -24.71 -19.62
CA GLN A 493 77.76 -25.75 -18.71
C GLN A 493 78.46 -25.04 -17.56
N PHE A 494 77.89 -25.07 -16.35
CA PHE A 494 78.62 -25.55 -15.17
C PHE A 494 77.63 -25.96 -14.07
N PHE A 495 77.64 -27.27 -13.82
CA PHE A 495 77.20 -27.95 -12.60
C PHE A 495 78.02 -27.44 -11.42
N CYS A 496 77.39 -27.22 -10.26
CA CYS A 496 78.10 -27.15 -8.98
C CYS A 496 78.24 -28.58 -8.44
N GLN A 497 79.48 -29.07 -8.28
CA GLN A 497 79.79 -30.38 -7.73
C GLN A 497 80.53 -30.21 -6.40
N PHE A 498 79.89 -30.71 -5.34
CA PHE A 498 80.29 -31.03 -3.96
C PHE A 498 81.66 -30.63 -3.36
N ASP A 499 81.55 -30.21 -2.10
CA ASP A 499 82.54 -29.84 -1.09
C ASP A 499 83.74 -30.77 -0.90
N LEU A 500 84.88 -30.16 -0.53
CA LEU A 500 86.05 -30.81 0.05
C LEU A 500 86.42 -30.14 1.39
N MET A 501 86.14 -30.85 2.49
CA MET A 501 87.03 -30.98 3.65
C MET A 501 86.85 -32.41 4.20
N ARG A 502 87.83 -33.26 3.90
CA ARG A 502 88.14 -34.58 4.50
C ARG A 502 88.45 -34.44 6.02
N PRO A 503 88.63 -35.52 6.84
CA PRO A 503 89.05 -36.88 6.47
C PRO A 503 88.42 -38.08 7.23
N ALA A 504 88.60 -39.26 6.60
CA ALA A 504 88.81 -40.62 7.14
C ALA A 504 88.31 -41.02 8.55
N CYS A 505 87.39 -42.00 8.60
CA CYS A 505 87.58 -43.33 9.20
C CYS A 505 86.29 -44.18 9.11
N LEU A 506 86.44 -45.46 8.75
CA LEU A 506 85.46 -46.57 8.84
C LEU A 506 85.05 -46.87 10.32
N PRO A 507 84.11 -47.81 10.63
CA PRO A 507 83.05 -48.49 9.85
C PRO A 507 81.68 -48.61 10.59
N SER A 508 80.72 -49.27 9.92
CA SER A 508 79.71 -50.22 10.47
C SER A 508 78.31 -49.75 10.90
N GLY A 509 77.31 -50.59 10.58
CA GLY A 509 75.95 -50.62 11.15
C GLY A 509 74.83 -50.22 10.16
N ARG A 510 74.32 -51.13 9.32
CA ARG A 510 73.12 -51.99 9.50
C ARG A 510 71.78 -51.26 9.78
N HIS A 511 70.80 -51.67 8.94
CA HIS A 511 69.34 -51.71 9.08
C HIS A 511 68.56 -50.47 8.59
N ASN A 512 67.76 -50.57 7.52
CA ASN A 512 66.49 -51.28 7.28
C ASN A 512 65.27 -50.67 8.01
N TYR A 513 64.24 -50.37 7.22
CA TYR A 513 62.84 -49.99 7.58
C TYR A 513 62.70 -48.60 8.20
N PHE A 514 61.75 -47.72 7.84
CA PHE A 514 60.45 -47.81 7.17
C PHE A 514 60.25 -46.64 6.20
#